data_AF-A0A2S9XUF0-F1
#
_entry.id   AF-A0A2S9XUF0-F1
#
_cell.length_a   1.000
_cell.length_b   1.000
_cell.length_c   1.000
_cell.angle_alpha   90.00
_cell.angle_beta   90.00
_cell.angle_gamma   90.00
#
_symmetry.space_group_name_H-M   'P 1'
#
loop_
_entity.id
_entity.type
_entity.pdbx_description
1 polymer ?
#
loop_
_entity_poly.entity_id
_entity_poly.type
_entity_poly.pdbx_seq_one_letter_code
_entity_poly.pdbx_strand_id
1 'polypeptide(L)'
;MPNSKIERVLRHDGIVAVLDWFTDPAHSGDPEWVGDDRWNPIVMEAVKLRQIAQEPSVRVLVGDHAVLVSGDDKHVVGVVFIKGHPVVKSVVRMVRQLLRPRASQPSVSV
;
A
#
# COMPACT_ATOMS: atom_id res chain seq x y z
N MET A 1 -4.37 -2.22 20.80
CA MET A 1 -3.91 -2.83 19.54
C MET A 1 -2.85 -1.93 18.93
N PRO A 2 -1.68 -2.42 18.51
CA PRO A 2 -0.67 -1.59 17.87
C PRO A 2 -1.25 -1.10 16.54
N ASN A 3 -1.61 0.19 16.50
CA ASN A 3 -2.20 0.89 15.36
C ASN A 3 -1.26 0.78 14.16
N SER A 4 -1.54 -0.17 13.25
CA SER A 4 -0.63 -0.54 12.18
C SER A 4 -0.45 0.63 11.22
N LYS A 5 0.67 0.68 10.49
CA LYS A 5 0.95 1.83 9.62
C LYS A 5 -0.15 2.02 8.57
N ILE A 6 -0.73 0.93 8.07
CA ILE A 6 -1.80 0.97 7.08
C ILE A 6 -3.15 1.41 7.68
N GLU A 7 -3.43 1.08 8.95
CA GLU A 7 -4.61 1.61 9.65
C GLU A 7 -4.58 3.14 9.73
N ARG A 8 -3.39 3.74 9.88
CA ARG A 8 -3.23 5.21 9.88
C ARG A 8 -3.53 5.80 8.50
N VAL A 9 -3.13 5.12 7.42
CA VAL A 9 -3.42 5.57 6.06
C VAL A 9 -4.92 5.46 5.77
N LEU A 10 -5.56 4.38 6.20
CA LEU A 10 -7.01 4.17 6.02
C LEU A 10 -7.87 5.24 6.71
N ARG A 11 -7.39 5.84 7.81
CA ARG A 11 -8.11 6.91 8.52
C ARG A 11 -8.23 8.22 7.73
N HIS A 12 -7.47 8.39 6.65
CA HIS A 12 -7.61 9.56 5.81
C HIS A 12 -8.90 9.49 5.00
N ASP A 13 -9.69 10.56 5.05
CA ASP A 13 -10.90 10.68 4.25
C ASP A 13 -10.60 10.50 2.75
N GLY A 14 -11.45 9.77 2.05
CA GLY A 14 -11.29 9.37 0.66
C GLY A 14 -10.31 8.23 0.39
N ILE A 15 -9.70 7.61 1.41
CA ILE A 15 -9.03 6.30 1.29
C ILE A 15 -10.07 5.19 1.54
N VAL A 16 -10.08 4.18 0.68
CA VAL A 16 -11.07 3.09 0.73
C VAL A 16 -10.46 1.78 1.22
N ALA A 17 -9.23 1.50 0.80
CA ALA A 17 -8.50 0.30 1.20
C ALA A 17 -6.99 0.49 1.05
N VAL A 18 -6.22 -0.27 1.83
CA VAL A 18 -4.76 -0.27 1.82
C VAL A 18 -4.23 -1.71 1.92
N LEU A 19 -3.24 -2.01 1.08
CA LEU A 19 -2.46 -3.23 1.07
C LEU A 19 -1.01 -2.89 1.45
N ASP A 20 -0.41 -3.69 2.32
CA ASP A 20 1.02 -3.69 2.61
C ASP A 20 1.53 -5.14 2.60
N TRP A 21 2.34 -5.49 1.61
CA TRP A 21 2.76 -6.86 1.37
C TRP A 21 4.28 -6.97 1.22
N PHE A 22 4.90 -7.66 2.16
CA PHE A 22 6.29 -8.08 2.07
C PHE A 22 6.36 -9.46 1.40
N THR A 23 6.98 -9.52 0.23
CA THR A 23 7.16 -10.74 -0.57
C THR A 23 8.50 -11.41 -0.31
N ASP A 24 9.39 -10.77 0.47
CA ASP A 24 10.67 -11.35 0.88
C ASP A 24 10.45 -12.56 1.83
N PRO A 25 11.04 -13.74 1.54
CA PRO A 25 10.94 -14.93 2.40
C PRO A 25 11.36 -14.71 3.87
N ALA A 26 12.21 -13.72 4.14
CA ALA A 26 12.60 -13.36 5.51
C ALA A 26 11.46 -12.71 6.31
N HIS A 27 10.43 -12.20 5.62
CA HIS A 27 9.22 -11.60 6.18
C HIS A 27 8.00 -12.39 5.70
N SER A 28 7.98 -13.70 5.94
CA SER A 28 6.92 -14.64 5.54
C SER A 28 5.59 -14.40 6.29
N GLY A 29 5.04 -13.19 6.14
CA GLY A 29 3.71 -12.81 6.57
C GLY A 29 2.76 -12.76 5.38
N ASP A 30 1.51 -13.12 5.63
CA ASP A 30 0.43 -12.87 4.69
C ASP A 30 0.32 -11.37 4.38
N PRO A 31 -0.21 -10.98 3.20
CA PRO A 31 -0.43 -9.58 2.87
C PRO A 31 -1.26 -8.88 3.96
N GLU A 32 -0.76 -7.77 4.50
CA GLU A 32 -1.51 -6.97 5.47
C GLU A 32 -2.53 -6.11 4.71
N TRP A 33 -3.79 -6.19 5.12
CA TRP A 33 -4.91 -5.56 4.41
C TRP A 33 -5.85 -4.86 5.39
N VAL A 34 -6.30 -3.66 5.02
CA VAL A 34 -7.34 -2.91 5.75
C VAL A 34 -8.26 -2.16 4.80
N GLY A 35 -9.53 -2.03 5.15
CA GLY A 35 -10.54 -1.27 4.42
C GLY A 35 -11.62 -2.15 3.80
N ASP A 36 -12.21 -1.70 2.68
CA ASP A 36 -13.28 -2.44 1.99
C ASP A 36 -12.73 -3.63 1.19
N ASP A 37 -13.01 -4.85 1.68
CA ASP A 37 -12.53 -6.11 1.12
C ASP A 37 -12.90 -6.36 -0.34
N ARG A 38 -13.96 -5.72 -0.85
CA ARG A 38 -14.35 -5.85 -2.27
C ARG A 38 -13.26 -5.35 -3.23
N TRP A 39 -12.36 -4.49 -2.74
CA TRP A 39 -11.25 -3.98 -3.52
C TRP A 39 -10.02 -4.89 -3.54
N ASN A 40 -9.91 -5.83 -2.59
CA ASN A 40 -8.76 -6.75 -2.51
C ASN A 40 -8.44 -7.42 -3.86
N PRO A 41 -9.38 -8.10 -4.54
CA PRO A 41 -9.07 -8.73 -5.82
C PRO A 41 -8.57 -7.75 -6.89
N ILE A 42 -9.11 -6.52 -6.93
CA ILE A 42 -8.69 -5.50 -7.89
C ILE A 42 -7.26 -5.02 -7.61
N VAL A 43 -6.92 -4.81 -6.33
CA VAL A 43 -5.57 -4.42 -5.93
C VAL A 43 -4.58 -5.55 -6.24
N MET A 44 -4.92 -6.80 -5.94
CA MET A 44 -4.06 -7.95 -6.23
C MET A 44 -3.80 -8.12 -7.72
N GLU A 45 -4.79 -7.90 -8.59
CA GLU A 45 -4.57 -7.88 -10.05
C GLU A 45 -3.70 -6.69 -10.46
N ALA A 46 -3.85 -5.51 -9.85
CA ALA A 46 -2.98 -4.36 -10.10
C ALA A 46 -1.51 -4.63 -9.69
N VAL A 47 -1.27 -5.43 -8.64
CA VAL A 47 0.09 -5.91 -8.29
C VAL A 47 0.67 -6.76 -9.42
N LYS A 48 -0.10 -7.68 -9.98
CA LYS A 48 0.35 -8.50 -11.12
C LYS A 48 0.62 -7.63 -12.35
N LEU A 49 -0.24 -6.65 -12.65
CA LEU A 49 -0.01 -5.69 -13.73
C LEU A 49 1.31 -4.94 -13.55
N ARG A 50 1.63 -4.50 -12.32
CA ARG A 50 2.92 -3.87 -11.99
C ARG A 50 4.10 -4.77 -12.37
N GLN A 51 4.05 -6.03 -11.94
CA GLN A 51 5.12 -7.00 -12.18
C GLN A 51 5.30 -7.31 -13.66
N ILE A 52 4.19 -7.54 -14.38
CA ILE A 52 4.20 -7.81 -15.83
C ILE A 52 4.73 -6.62 -16.61
N ALA A 53 4.32 -5.40 -16.26
CA ALA A 53 4.76 -4.18 -16.91
C ALA A 53 6.19 -3.77 -16.54
N GLN A 54 6.78 -4.38 -15.51
CA GLN A 54 8.10 -4.02 -14.96
C GLN A 54 8.21 -2.55 -14.53
N GLU A 55 7.09 -1.96 -14.08
CA GLU A 55 7.04 -0.57 -13.64
C GLU A 55 7.18 -0.45 -12.11
N PRO A 56 7.82 0.59 -11.57
CA PRO A 56 7.92 0.81 -10.12
C PRO A 56 6.57 1.19 -9.49
N SER A 57 5.62 1.63 -10.31
CA SER A 57 4.26 1.93 -9.88
C SER A 57 3.28 1.85 -11.04
N VAL A 58 2.06 1.38 -10.76
CA VAL A 58 0.94 1.41 -11.70
C VAL A 58 -0.27 2.06 -11.05
N ARG A 59 -1.05 2.78 -11.85
CA ARG A 59 -2.30 3.40 -11.41
C ARG A 59 -3.45 2.92 -12.28
N VAL A 60 -4.38 2.19 -11.68
CA VAL A 60 -5.59 1.68 -12.33
C VAL A 60 -6.76 2.60 -12.00
N LEU A 61 -7.50 3.04 -13.00
CA LEU A 61 -8.69 3.89 -12.83
C LEU A 61 -9.94 3.01 -12.90
N VAL A 62 -10.82 3.11 -11.90
CA VAL A 62 -12.04 2.29 -11.79
C VAL A 62 -13.22 3.16 -11.36
N GLY A 63 -14.10 3.52 -12.30
CA GLY A 63 -15.23 4.41 -12.01
C GLY A 63 -14.74 5.71 -11.38
N ASP A 64 -15.22 6.05 -10.19
CA ASP A 64 -14.79 7.23 -9.42
C ASP A 64 -13.56 7.00 -8.53
N HIS A 65 -12.99 5.80 -8.56
CA HIS A 65 -11.83 5.42 -7.74
C HIS A 65 -10.56 5.27 -8.58
N ALA A 66 -9.44 5.23 -7.89
CA ALA A 66 -8.16 4.81 -8.44
C ALA A 66 -7.44 3.89 -7.47
N VAL A 67 -6.73 2.91 -8.02
CA VAL A 67 -5.82 2.03 -7.29
C VAL A 67 -4.41 2.44 -7.68
N LEU A 68 -3.59 2.84 -6.71
CA LEU A 68 -2.16 3.04 -6.89
C LEU A 68 -1.43 1.87 -6.23
N VAL A 69 -0.65 1.14 -7.01
CA VAL A 69 0.28 0.12 -6.50
C VAL A 69 1.70 0.59 -6.78
N SER A 70 2.57 0.55 -5.77
CA SER A 70 3.98 0.88 -5.91
C SER A 70 4.82 0.01 -4.99
N GLY A 71 6.06 -0.23 -5.39
CA GLY A 71 6.99 -1.05 -4.62
C GLY A 71 8.06 -1.68 -5.50
N ASP A 72 8.71 -2.70 -4.96
CA ASP A 72 9.68 -3.54 -5.64
C ASP A 72 9.29 -5.02 -5.48
N ASP A 73 10.20 -5.94 -5.79
CA ASP A 73 9.94 -7.38 -5.73
C ASP A 73 9.94 -7.95 -4.31
N LYS A 74 10.27 -7.13 -3.31
CA LYS A 74 10.34 -7.49 -1.89
C LYS A 74 9.24 -6.85 -1.05
N HIS A 75 8.78 -5.67 -1.45
CA HIS A 75 7.81 -4.88 -0.70
C HIS A 75 6.88 -4.13 -1.65
N VAL A 76 5.59 -4.40 -1.55
CA VAL A 76 4.54 -3.81 -2.38
C VAL A 76 3.47 -3.17 -1.51
N VAL A 77 3.09 -1.95 -1.86
CA VAL A 77 2.02 -1.19 -1.21
C VAL A 77 0.95 -0.83 -2.24
N GLY A 78 -0.31 -1.10 -1.90
CA GLY A 78 -1.48 -0.72 -2.68
C GLY A 78 -2.37 0.23 -1.91
N VAL A 79 -2.90 1.27 -2.57
CA VAL A 79 -3.86 2.21 -1.97
C VAL A 79 -5.00 2.46 -2.93
N VAL A 80 -6.23 2.29 -2.44
CA VAL A 80 -7.47 2.63 -3.15
C VAL A 80 -8.00 3.95 -2.61
N PHE A 81 -8.34 4.87 -3.51
CA PHE A 81 -8.82 6.19 -3.12
C PHE A 81 -9.80 6.78 -4.14
N ILE A 82 -10.63 7.69 -3.67
CA ILE A 82 -11.61 8.41 -4.49
C ILE A 82 -10.89 9.48 -5.32
N LYS A 83 -11.13 9.50 -6.63
CA LYS A 83 -10.58 10.52 -7.54
C LYS A 83 -11.18 11.90 -7.21
N GLY A 84 -10.40 12.95 -7.42
CA GLY A 84 -10.82 14.32 -7.11
C GLY A 84 -10.85 14.66 -5.61
N HIS A 85 -10.79 13.64 -4.73
CA HIS A 85 -10.70 13.88 -3.29
C HIS A 85 -9.38 14.60 -2.91
N PRO A 86 -9.37 15.55 -1.96
CA PRO A 86 -8.16 16.25 -1.55
C PRO A 86 -7.00 15.32 -1.14
N VAL A 87 -7.30 14.12 -0.65
CA VAL A 87 -6.30 13.12 -0.23
C VAL A 87 -5.36 12.69 -1.35
N VAL A 88 -5.79 12.76 -2.61
CA VAL A 88 -5.01 12.36 -3.80
C VAL A 88 -3.61 12.99 -3.80
N LYS A 89 -3.51 14.25 -3.36
CA LYS A 89 -2.23 14.98 -3.27
C LYS A 89 -1.24 14.34 -2.29
N SER A 90 -1.74 13.66 -1.27
CA SER A 90 -0.94 13.00 -0.23
C SER A 90 -0.68 11.52 -0.51
N VAL A 91 -1.48 10.84 -1.34
CA VAL A 91 -1.40 9.38 -1.55
C VAL A 91 0.03 8.94 -1.92
N VAL A 92 0.65 9.60 -2.90
CA VAL A 92 2.02 9.25 -3.34
C VAL A 92 3.04 9.44 -2.22
N ARG A 93 2.83 10.42 -1.33
CA ARG A 93 3.69 10.61 -0.15
C ARG A 93 3.47 9.50 0.88
N MET A 94 2.22 9.12 1.12
CA MET A 94 1.87 8.07 2.10
C MET A 94 2.41 6.70 1.65
N VAL A 95 2.24 6.34 0.39
CA VAL A 95 2.81 5.11 -0.19
C VAL A 95 4.33 5.08 -0.02
N ARG A 96 5.02 6.17 -0.36
CA ARG A 96 6.48 6.29 -0.14
C ARG A 96 6.89 6.16 1.33
N GLN A 97 6.04 6.56 2.27
CA GLN A 97 6.32 6.41 3.70
C GLN A 97 6.12 4.96 4.18
N LEU A 98 5.15 4.24 3.60
CA LEU A 98 4.94 2.83 3.88
C LEU A 98 6.10 1.97 3.35
N LEU A 99 6.56 2.24 2.13
CA LEU A 99 7.70 1.56 1.49
C LEU A 99 9.05 1.79 2.16
N ARG A 100 9.15 2.68 3.15
CA ARG A 100 10.41 2.87 3.89
C ARG A 100 10.62 1.70 4.85
N PRO A 101 11.80 1.06 4.82
CA PRO A 101 12.19 0.07 5.80
C PRO A 101 11.96 0.60 7.22
N ARG A 102 11.53 -0.26 8.15
CA ARG A 102 11.56 0.08 9.57
C ARG A 102 13.02 0.40 9.90
N ALA A 103 13.33 1.65 10.22
CA ALA A 103 14.63 1.99 10.76
C ALA A 103 14.86 1.07 11.96
N SER A 104 15.89 0.23 11.89
CA SER A 104 16.33 -0.62 12.98
C SER A 104 16.40 0.26 14.21
N GLN A 105 15.58 -0.03 15.23
CA GLN A 105 15.75 0.61 16.53
C GLN A 105 17.20 0.36 16.95
N PRO A 106 17.99 1.39 17.30
CA PRO A 106 19.32 1.14 17.85
C PRO A 106 19.13 0.30 19.10
N SER A 107 19.63 -0.94 19.07
CA SER A 107 19.73 -1.80 20.24
C SER A 107 20.56 -1.04 21.27
N VAL A 108 19.89 -0.55 22.31
CA VAL A 108 20.56 -0.01 23.49
C VAL A 108 21.21 -1.20 24.17
N SER A 109 22.49 -1.41 23.89
CA SER A 109 23.35 -2.29 24.67
C SER A 109 23.56 -1.61 26.02
N VAL A 110 23.06 -2.24 27.08
CA VAL A 110 23.46 -1.96 28.48
C VAL A 110 24.51 -2.98 28.87
#